data_AF-W2QRL9-F1
#
_entry.id   AF-W2QRL9-F1
#
_cell.length_a   1.000
_cell.length_b   1.000
_cell.length_c   1.000
_cell.angle_alpha   90.00
_cell.angle_beta   90.00
_cell.angle_gamma   90.00
#
_symmetry.space_group_name_H-M   'P 1'
#
loop_
_entity.id
_entity.type
_entity.pdbx_description
1 polymer ?
#
loop_
_entity_poly.entity_id
_entity_poly.type
_entity_poly.pdbx_seq_one_letter_code
_entity_poly.pdbx_strand_id
1 'polypeptide(L)'
;MLYFSWDFTKNANAWHHRSDPRGSKWGYPILLDAAKCCGGLRARRLNVVDCRHLADRRVEITGPVDRKVVINALNSGSKCYMADFEDSTAPTWFNQVDGQVNLIDAVRKTISYTHPQTGKKYMLNDKMATLLVRPRGWHLDEAHVLVNNQIMSGSLFNFGLYFFHNAHELLARGSGTYFYLPKLEHHLEAKLWNDVFVAAQLIQPAMVTVFYSWKIV
;
A
#
# COMPACT_ATOMS: atom_id res chain seq x y z
N MET A 1 24.31 -22.60 -1.09
CA MET A 1 23.62 -21.90 0.01
C MET A 1 24.40 -20.62 0.29
N LEU A 2 24.01 -19.51 -0.34
CA LEU A 2 24.63 -18.19 -0.14
C LEU A 2 23.56 -17.30 0.48
N TYR A 3 23.69 -17.04 1.78
CA TYR A 3 22.85 -16.08 2.48
C TYR A 3 23.31 -14.67 2.06
N PHE A 4 22.52 -14.00 1.22
CA PHE A 4 22.57 -12.54 1.16
C PHE A 4 21.72 -12.00 2.31
N SER A 5 22.37 -11.72 3.43
CA SER A 5 21.81 -10.90 4.50
C SER A 5 21.69 -9.47 3.98
N TRP A 6 20.49 -9.05 3.57
CA TRP A 6 20.20 -7.65 3.30
C TRP A 6 19.68 -7.01 4.60
N ASP A 7 20.52 -6.18 5.21
CA ASP A 7 20.20 -5.41 6.41
C ASP A 7 19.20 -4.29 6.05
N PHE A 8 17.92 -4.55 6.31
CA PHE A 8 16.82 -3.61 6.09
C PHE A 8 17.00 -2.28 6.85
N THR A 9 17.76 -2.27 7.95
CA THR A 9 17.87 -1.08 8.82
C THR A 9 18.92 -0.07 8.36
N LYS A 10 19.97 -0.51 7.65
CA LYS A 10 21.01 0.41 7.16
C LYS A 10 20.54 1.26 5.98
N ASN A 11 19.61 0.75 5.17
CA ASN A 11 19.15 1.47 3.98
C ASN A 11 17.85 2.25 4.19
N ALA A 12 16.94 1.85 5.09
CA ALA A 12 15.73 2.62 5.37
C ALA A 12 16.06 4.02 5.91
N ASN A 13 17.00 4.11 6.86
CA ASN A 13 17.47 5.38 7.41
C ASN A 13 18.30 6.22 6.42
N ALA A 14 18.95 5.58 5.43
CA ALA A 14 19.66 6.29 4.38
C ALA A 14 18.72 7.08 3.43
N TRP A 15 17.42 6.80 3.47
CA TRP A 15 16.38 7.51 2.72
C TRP A 15 15.67 8.59 3.53
N HIS A 16 15.64 8.51 4.87
CA HIS A 16 15.08 9.57 5.73
C HIS A 16 15.76 10.95 5.54
N HIS A 17 16.94 10.99 4.91
CA HIS A 17 17.66 12.21 4.54
C HIS A 17 17.88 12.40 3.03
N ARG A 18 17.16 11.66 2.17
CA ARG A 18 17.18 11.90 0.71
C ARG A 18 15.80 12.33 0.21
N SER A 19 15.28 13.41 0.79
CA SER A 19 14.60 14.37 -0.06
C SER A 19 15.59 14.79 -1.15
N ASP A 20 15.08 14.98 -2.36
CA ASP A 20 15.86 15.41 -3.51
C ASP A 20 16.93 16.47 -3.11
N PRO A 21 18.23 16.26 -3.37
CA PRO A 21 19.24 17.29 -3.12
C PRO A 21 18.98 18.59 -3.91
N ARG A 22 18.02 18.61 -4.83
CA ARG A 22 17.49 19.82 -5.48
C ARG A 22 16.52 20.64 -4.60
N GLY A 23 16.09 20.12 -3.44
CA GLY A 23 15.34 20.82 -2.39
C GLY A 23 15.93 22.18 -1.98
N SER A 24 17.25 22.31 -2.02
CA SER A 24 17.97 23.55 -1.72
C SER A 24 18.22 24.44 -2.94
N LYS A 25 17.86 23.99 -4.15
CA LYS A 25 18.09 24.69 -5.44
C LYS A 25 16.83 25.31 -6.05
N TRP A 26 15.69 25.26 -5.36
CA TRP A 26 14.42 25.84 -5.84
C TRP A 26 14.36 27.37 -5.83
N GLY A 27 15.42 28.07 -5.40
CA GLY A 27 15.47 29.53 -5.30
C GLY A 27 15.60 30.30 -6.63
N TYR A 28 15.81 29.64 -7.76
CA TYR A 28 15.90 30.25 -9.11
C TYR A 28 15.39 29.24 -10.17
N PRO A 29 14.95 29.66 -11.38
CA PRO A 29 14.03 28.89 -12.21
C PRO A 29 14.72 27.72 -12.91
N ILE A 30 14.98 26.64 -12.19
CA ILE A 30 15.26 25.33 -12.78
C ILE A 30 13.90 24.65 -12.95
N LEU A 31 13.31 24.85 -14.13
CA LEU A 31 12.12 24.10 -14.55
C LEU A 31 12.45 22.59 -14.53
N LEU A 32 11.50 21.78 -14.05
CA LEU A 32 11.59 20.33 -14.11
C LEU A 32 11.72 19.87 -15.57
N ASP A 33 12.93 19.51 -15.99
CA ASP A 33 13.17 18.91 -17.31
C ASP A 33 12.98 17.39 -17.24
N ALA A 34 12.51 16.82 -18.34
CA ALA A 34 12.37 15.40 -18.52
C ALA A 34 13.74 14.72 -18.31
N ALA A 35 13.86 13.87 -17.28
CA ALA A 35 15.13 13.24 -16.90
C ALA A 35 15.84 12.62 -18.12
N LYS A 36 16.96 13.23 -18.55
CA LYS A 36 17.69 12.83 -19.78
C LYS A 36 18.17 11.37 -19.72
N CYS A 37 18.48 10.88 -18.52
CA CYS A 37 18.86 9.48 -18.28
C CYS A 37 17.77 8.46 -18.63
N CYS A 38 16.49 8.84 -18.66
CA CYS A 38 15.37 7.95 -18.96
C CYS A 38 14.97 7.92 -20.45
N GLY A 39 15.74 8.58 -21.34
CA GLY A 39 15.42 8.66 -22.78
C GLY A 39 15.20 7.30 -23.44
N GLY A 40 16.06 6.31 -23.13
CA GLY A 40 15.95 4.97 -23.70
C GLY A 40 14.75 4.15 -23.21
N LEU A 41 14.25 4.40 -21.99
CA LEU A 41 13.03 3.77 -21.47
C LEU A 41 11.78 4.36 -22.12
N ARG A 42 11.74 5.68 -22.31
CA ARG A 42 10.61 6.39 -22.96
C ARG A 42 10.46 6.06 -24.44
N ALA A 43 11.55 5.68 -25.11
CA ALA A 43 11.55 5.30 -26.52
C ALA A 43 11.05 3.85 -26.77
N ARG A 44 10.79 3.07 -25.70
CA ARG A 44 10.38 1.67 -25.81
C ARG A 44 8.87 1.52 -25.59
N ARG A 45 8.26 0.59 -26.33
CA ARG A 45 6.90 0.14 -26.04
C ARG A 45 6.94 -0.90 -24.92
N LEU A 46 6.61 -0.46 -23.71
CA LEU A 46 6.50 -1.29 -22.51
C LEU A 46 5.05 -1.26 -22.03
N ASN A 47 4.55 -2.41 -21.57
CA ASN A 47 3.22 -2.51 -20.98
C ASN A 47 3.36 -2.90 -19.50
N VAL A 48 2.50 -2.33 -18.66
CA VAL A 48 2.30 -2.82 -17.29
C VAL A 48 1.52 -4.13 -17.36
N VAL A 49 1.76 -5.04 -16.41
CA VAL A 49 1.03 -6.31 -16.30
C VAL A 49 -0.47 -6.04 -16.12
N ASP A 50 -1.31 -6.77 -16.86
CA ASP A 50 -2.77 -6.63 -16.79
C ASP A 50 -3.34 -7.18 -15.46
N CYS A 51 -4.33 -6.50 -14.91
CA CYS A 51 -5.01 -6.88 -13.67
C CYS A 51 -6.53 -6.77 -13.86
N ARG A 52 -7.18 -7.91 -14.09
CA ARG A 52 -8.62 -7.98 -14.41
C ARG A 52 -9.51 -7.33 -13.34
N HIS A 53 -9.17 -7.45 -12.05
CA HIS A 53 -9.95 -6.84 -10.96
C HIS A 53 -9.85 -5.31 -10.92
N LEU A 54 -8.88 -4.75 -11.62
CA LEU A 54 -8.61 -3.32 -11.72
C LEU A 54 -8.81 -2.80 -13.17
N ALA A 55 -9.45 -3.59 -14.04
CA ALA A 55 -9.72 -3.19 -15.42
C ALA A 55 -10.86 -2.16 -15.51
N ASP A 56 -11.84 -2.24 -14.62
CA ASP A 56 -12.95 -1.27 -14.50
C ASP A 56 -12.82 -0.47 -13.22
N ARG A 57 -12.22 0.73 -13.32
CA ARG A 57 -12.00 1.68 -12.21
C ARG A 57 -12.71 3.01 -12.44
N ARG A 58 -13.87 2.97 -13.10
CA ARG A 58 -14.59 4.19 -13.54
C ARG A 58 -14.93 5.17 -12.41
N VAL A 59 -15.14 4.65 -11.20
CA VAL A 59 -15.41 5.42 -9.97
C VAL A 59 -14.70 4.75 -8.81
N GLU A 60 -13.91 5.54 -8.09
CA GLU A 60 -13.25 5.12 -6.86
C GLU A 60 -13.67 6.04 -5.72
N ILE A 61 -14.05 5.47 -4.58
CA ILE A 61 -14.29 6.23 -3.36
C ILE A 61 -13.04 6.17 -2.49
N THR A 62 -12.76 7.26 -1.77
CA THR A 62 -11.62 7.35 -0.85
C THR A 62 -12.14 7.65 0.55
N GLY A 63 -11.48 7.13 1.57
CA GLY A 63 -11.83 7.48 2.95
C GLY A 63 -10.95 6.81 4.00
N PRO A 64 -11.05 7.30 5.24
CA PRO A 64 -10.26 6.80 6.35
C PRO A 64 -10.58 5.34 6.66
N VAL A 65 -9.77 4.74 7.54
CA VAL A 65 -9.85 3.34 7.95
C VAL A 65 -10.76 3.09 9.15
N ASP A 66 -11.61 4.07 9.50
CA ASP A 66 -12.63 3.94 10.53
C ASP A 66 -13.65 2.85 10.18
N ARG A 67 -14.00 2.03 11.17
CA ARG A 67 -14.82 0.81 10.98
C ARG A 67 -16.12 1.03 10.21
N LYS A 68 -16.89 2.06 10.59
CA LYS A 68 -18.16 2.40 9.92
C LYS A 68 -17.93 2.92 8.49
N VAL A 69 -16.86 3.71 8.29
CA VAL A 69 -16.53 4.30 6.99
C VAL A 69 -16.09 3.22 6.02
N VAL A 70 -15.25 2.28 6.44
CA VAL A 70 -14.84 1.11 5.65
C VAL A 70 -16.06 0.35 5.11
N ILE A 71 -17.04 0.05 5.97
CA ILE A 71 -18.28 -0.64 5.55
C ILE A 71 -19.04 0.19 4.51
N ASN A 72 -19.27 1.47 4.78
CA ASN A 72 -20.02 2.33 3.88
C ASN A 72 -19.32 2.51 2.53
N ALA A 73 -18.00 2.66 2.52
CA ALA A 73 -17.20 2.83 1.33
C ALA A 73 -17.19 1.57 0.47
N LEU A 74 -17.01 0.39 1.07
CA LEU A 74 -17.12 -0.90 0.38
C LEU A 74 -18.53 -1.12 -0.22
N ASN A 75 -19.58 -0.65 0.46
CA ASN A 75 -20.97 -0.77 0.02
C ASN A 75 -21.44 0.38 -0.89
N SER A 76 -20.57 1.34 -1.24
CA SER A 76 -20.96 2.58 -1.94
C SER A 76 -21.44 2.39 -3.37
N GLY A 77 -21.18 1.23 -3.98
CA GLY A 77 -21.40 0.98 -5.41
C GLY A 77 -20.28 1.50 -6.32
N SER A 78 -19.24 2.12 -5.76
CA SER A 78 -17.99 2.38 -6.48
C SER A 78 -17.31 1.08 -6.90
N LYS A 79 -16.44 1.15 -7.91
CA LYS A 79 -15.66 -0.02 -8.35
C LYS A 79 -14.53 -0.32 -7.39
N CYS A 80 -13.98 0.73 -6.80
CA CYS A 80 -12.83 0.65 -5.92
C CYS A 80 -13.02 1.53 -4.69
N TYR A 81 -12.52 1.06 -3.56
CA TYR A 81 -12.41 1.84 -2.34
C TYR A 81 -10.94 1.91 -1.94
N MET A 82 -10.39 3.12 -1.89
CA MET A 82 -9.07 3.39 -1.33
C MET A 82 -9.21 3.65 0.18
N ALA A 83 -8.88 2.63 0.97
CA ALA A 83 -8.75 2.73 2.41
C ALA A 83 -7.44 3.44 2.75
N ASP A 84 -7.55 4.54 3.47
CA ASP A 84 -6.48 5.51 3.58
C ASP A 84 -5.89 5.59 4.98
N PHE A 85 -4.61 5.23 5.12
CA PHE A 85 -3.83 5.45 6.34
C PHE A 85 -3.06 6.79 6.33
N GLU A 86 -3.26 7.59 5.28
CA GLU A 86 -2.49 8.79 4.96
C GLU A 86 -3.33 10.06 5.15
N ASP A 87 -3.49 10.94 4.14
CA ASP A 87 -4.02 12.30 4.34
C ASP A 87 -5.42 12.39 5.01
N SER A 88 -6.29 11.38 4.87
CA SER A 88 -7.62 11.41 5.50
C SER A 88 -7.67 10.78 6.90
N THR A 89 -6.57 10.19 7.38
CA THR A 89 -6.49 9.55 8.70
C THR A 89 -5.40 10.19 9.54
N ALA A 90 -5.77 10.84 10.66
CA ALA A 90 -4.79 11.28 11.64
C ALA A 90 -3.97 10.06 12.13
N PRO A 91 -2.63 10.08 12.08
CA PRO A 91 -1.81 8.89 12.30
C PRO A 91 -1.55 8.63 13.79
N THR A 92 -2.62 8.60 14.60
CA THR A 92 -2.54 8.10 15.97
C THR A 92 -2.31 6.59 15.97
N TRP A 93 -1.66 6.07 17.00
CA TRP A 93 -1.46 4.62 17.16
C TRP A 93 -2.77 3.83 17.01
N PHE A 94 -3.83 4.30 17.69
CA PHE A 94 -5.15 3.67 17.65
C PHE A 94 -5.73 3.65 16.24
N ASN A 95 -5.70 4.77 15.51
CA ASN A 95 -6.23 4.80 14.15
C ASN A 95 -5.45 3.87 13.21
N GLN A 96 -4.13 3.82 13.35
CA GLN A 96 -3.27 3.01 12.50
C GLN A 96 -3.45 1.51 12.80
N VAL A 97 -3.54 1.11 14.07
CA VAL A 97 -3.73 -0.30 14.45
C VAL A 97 -5.17 -0.76 14.25
N ASP A 98 -6.16 -0.01 14.74
CA ASP A 98 -7.58 -0.34 14.56
C ASP A 98 -7.96 -0.34 13.09
N GLY A 99 -7.36 0.55 12.29
CA GLY A 99 -7.50 0.52 10.84
C GLY A 99 -7.06 -0.81 10.24
N GLN A 100 -5.92 -1.38 10.68
CA GLN A 100 -5.50 -2.71 10.23
C GLN A 100 -6.51 -3.79 10.65
N VAL A 101 -6.99 -3.76 11.89
CA VAL A 101 -8.03 -4.68 12.38
C VAL A 101 -9.31 -4.58 11.53
N ASN A 102 -9.75 -3.36 11.21
CA ASN A 102 -10.92 -3.13 10.37
C ASN A 102 -10.73 -3.72 8.97
N LEU A 103 -9.55 -3.56 8.36
CA LEU A 103 -9.28 -4.13 7.05
C LEU A 103 -9.14 -5.66 7.08
N ILE A 104 -8.58 -6.22 8.15
CA ILE A 104 -8.53 -7.68 8.40
C ILE A 104 -9.94 -8.27 8.42
N ASP A 105 -10.85 -7.62 9.16
CA ASP A 105 -12.25 -8.03 9.25
C ASP A 105 -12.99 -7.83 7.92
N ALA A 106 -12.71 -6.72 7.21
CA ALA A 106 -13.34 -6.42 5.93
C ALA A 106 -12.98 -7.47 4.86
N VAL A 107 -11.71 -7.84 4.77
CA VAL A 107 -11.22 -8.87 3.85
C VAL A 107 -11.87 -10.23 4.15
N ARG A 108 -12.03 -10.57 5.44
CA ARG A 108 -12.67 -11.82 5.88
C ARG A 108 -14.21 -11.79 5.79
N LYS A 109 -14.78 -10.63 5.44
CA LYS A 109 -16.22 -10.34 5.41
C LYS A 109 -16.90 -10.49 6.78
N THR A 110 -16.18 -10.23 7.86
CA THR A 110 -16.68 -10.28 9.26
C THR A 110 -16.86 -8.90 9.87
N ILE A 111 -16.43 -7.84 9.19
CA ILE A 111 -16.57 -6.46 9.68
C ILE A 111 -18.05 -6.11 9.87
N SER A 112 -18.36 -5.58 11.05
CA SER A 112 -19.69 -5.09 11.40
C SER A 112 -19.58 -3.93 12.37
N TYR A 113 -20.58 -3.07 12.36
CA TYR A 113 -20.66 -1.93 13.26
C TYR A 113 -22.11 -1.70 13.70
N THR A 114 -22.33 -1.52 15.01
CA THR A 114 -23.63 -1.13 15.56
C THR A 114 -23.49 0.29 16.10
N HIS A 115 -24.32 1.20 15.59
CA HIS A 115 -24.29 2.58 16.05
C HIS A 115 -24.76 2.67 17.51
N PRO A 116 -23.96 3.21 18.44
CA PRO A 116 -24.25 3.10 19.86
C PRO A 116 -25.55 3.82 20.26
N GLN A 117 -25.86 4.95 19.64
CA GLN A 117 -27.07 5.73 19.95
C GLN A 117 -28.34 5.25 19.24
N THR A 118 -28.25 4.80 17.98
CA THR A 118 -29.43 4.47 17.16
C THR A 118 -29.70 2.97 17.08
N GLY A 119 -28.76 2.13 17.51
CA GLY A 119 -28.84 0.67 17.35
C GLY A 119 -28.73 0.19 15.89
N LYS A 120 -28.57 1.10 14.92
CA LYS A 120 -28.48 0.73 13.50
C LYS A 120 -27.23 -0.11 13.25
N LYS A 121 -27.42 -1.29 12.65
CA LYS A 121 -26.36 -2.22 12.27
C LYS A 121 -25.89 -1.96 10.84
N TYR A 122 -24.59 -2.08 10.63
CA TYR A 122 -23.90 -1.94 9.36
C TYR A 122 -23.06 -3.21 9.13
N MET A 123 -23.21 -3.81 7.96
CA MET A 123 -22.49 -5.01 7.51
C MET A 123 -22.19 -4.88 6.02
N LEU A 124 -21.29 -5.71 5.49
CA LEU A 124 -20.98 -5.72 4.06
C LEU A 124 -22.12 -6.33 3.23
N ASN A 125 -22.30 -5.79 2.03
CA ASN A 125 -23.13 -6.39 0.99
C ASN A 125 -22.40 -7.55 0.30
N ASP A 126 -23.13 -8.37 -0.46
CA ASP A 126 -22.54 -9.47 -1.25
C ASP A 126 -21.56 -8.96 -2.32
N LYS A 127 -21.94 -7.85 -2.96
CA LYS A 127 -21.14 -7.13 -3.95
C LYS A 127 -20.57 -5.88 -3.28
N MET A 128 -19.26 -5.78 -3.28
CA MET A 128 -18.49 -4.69 -2.68
C MET A 128 -17.46 -4.15 -3.66
N ALA A 129 -17.02 -2.92 -3.43
CA ALA A 129 -15.89 -2.34 -4.16
C ALA A 129 -14.59 -3.14 -3.92
N THR A 130 -13.70 -3.15 -4.92
CA THR A 130 -12.34 -3.67 -4.77
C THR A 130 -11.57 -2.79 -3.77
N LEU A 131 -10.99 -3.40 -2.74
CA LEU A 131 -10.22 -2.69 -1.72
C LEU A 131 -8.80 -2.38 -2.22
N LEU A 132 -8.39 -1.12 -2.15
CA LEU A 132 -7.01 -0.66 -2.30
C LEU A 132 -6.56 0.01 -1.00
N VAL A 133 -5.31 -0.15 -0.62
CA VAL A 133 -4.77 0.47 0.61
C VAL A 133 -3.76 1.55 0.26
N ARG A 134 -3.94 2.74 0.83
CA ARG A 134 -2.95 3.82 0.75
C ARG A 134 -2.16 3.88 2.07
N PRO A 135 -0.91 3.36 2.11
CA PRO A 135 -0.04 3.53 3.27
C PRO A 135 0.43 4.98 3.38
N ARG A 136 0.98 5.36 4.54
CA ARG A 136 1.70 6.63 4.70
C ARG A 136 2.85 6.78 3.70
N GLY A 137 3.16 8.02 3.29
CA GLY A 137 4.30 8.32 2.40
C GLY A 137 5.66 8.16 3.08
N TRP A 138 6.74 8.10 2.28
CA TRP A 138 8.09 7.77 2.77
C TRP A 138 8.66 8.72 3.85
N HIS A 139 8.12 9.92 3.94
CA HIS A 139 8.53 10.96 4.89
C HIS A 139 7.86 10.83 6.26
N LEU A 140 6.93 9.89 6.44
CA LEU A 140 6.22 9.68 7.70
C LEU A 140 6.74 8.44 8.43
N ASP A 141 6.91 8.61 9.73
CA ASP A 141 7.37 7.59 10.65
C ASP A 141 6.23 6.90 11.41
N GLU A 142 6.53 5.75 11.99
CA GLU A 142 5.75 5.09 13.03
C GLU A 142 6.54 5.11 14.34
N ALA A 143 6.39 6.20 15.10
CA ALA A 143 7.17 6.47 16.31
C ALA A 143 6.98 5.42 17.43
N HIS A 144 5.91 4.63 17.40
CA HIS A 144 5.62 3.62 18.42
C HIS A 144 6.35 2.29 18.19
N VAL A 145 7.01 2.10 17.04
CA VAL A 145 7.71 0.86 16.71
C VAL A 145 9.18 1.14 16.44
N LEU A 146 10.03 0.40 17.16
CA LEU A 146 11.48 0.42 16.97
C LEU A 146 11.96 -0.88 16.35
N VAL A 147 12.82 -0.79 15.34
CA VAL A 147 13.57 -1.92 14.77
C VAL A 147 15.05 -1.59 14.91
N ASN A 148 15.82 -2.43 15.62
CA ASN A 148 17.21 -2.14 15.95
C ASN A 148 17.41 -0.76 16.61
N ASN A 149 16.48 -0.39 17.51
CA ASN A 149 16.46 0.91 18.20
C ASN A 149 16.34 2.13 17.27
N GLN A 150 15.80 1.95 16.06
CA GLN A 150 15.48 3.01 15.10
C GLN A 150 13.98 3.05 14.85
N ILE A 151 13.42 4.25 14.70
CA ILE A 151 12.00 4.45 14.42
C ILE A 151 11.66 3.79 13.07
N MET A 152 10.53 3.09 13.03
CA MET A 152 10.08 2.39 11.83
C MET A 152 9.45 3.36 10.83
N SER A 153 9.65 3.12 9.53
CA SER A 153 8.90 3.83 8.47
C SER A 153 7.40 3.53 8.56
N GLY A 154 6.57 4.58 8.55
CA GLY A 154 5.12 4.46 8.52
C GLY A 154 4.62 3.76 7.25
N SER A 155 5.27 3.99 6.11
CA SER A 155 5.00 3.31 4.85
C SER A 155 5.14 1.79 4.97
N LEU A 156 6.27 1.33 5.51
CA LEU A 156 6.56 -0.09 5.68
C LEU A 156 5.67 -0.72 6.75
N PHE A 157 5.34 0.02 7.82
CA PHE A 157 4.43 -0.44 8.85
C PHE A 157 3.03 -0.71 8.27
N ASN A 158 2.46 0.26 7.55
CA ASN A 158 1.13 0.11 6.96
C ASN A 158 1.07 -0.97 5.88
N PHE A 159 2.03 -0.96 4.94
CA PHE A 159 2.12 -1.96 3.89
C PHE A 159 2.32 -3.36 4.48
N GLY A 160 3.30 -3.50 5.39
CA GLY A 160 3.72 -4.78 5.94
C GLY A 160 2.61 -5.48 6.68
N LEU A 161 1.91 -4.79 7.57
CA LEU A 161 0.78 -5.35 8.33
C LEU A 161 -0.36 -5.76 7.39
N TYR A 162 -0.77 -4.87 6.48
CA TYR A 162 -1.89 -5.17 5.59
C TYR A 162 -1.56 -6.35 4.67
N PHE A 163 -0.38 -6.35 4.05
CA PHE A 163 0.06 -7.45 3.19
C PHE A 163 0.13 -8.76 3.96
N PHE A 164 0.81 -8.77 5.11
CA PHE A 164 1.01 -9.97 5.92
C PHE A 164 -0.31 -10.63 6.33
N HIS A 165 -1.27 -9.84 6.83
CA HIS A 165 -2.53 -10.38 7.35
C HIS A 165 -3.57 -10.72 6.28
N ASN A 166 -3.47 -10.17 5.07
CA ASN A 166 -4.54 -10.24 4.08
C ASN A 166 -4.16 -10.86 2.74
N ALA A 167 -2.87 -10.93 2.37
CA ALA A 167 -2.46 -11.43 1.05
C ALA A 167 -3.00 -12.84 0.78
N HIS A 168 -2.80 -13.78 1.71
CA HIS A 168 -3.29 -15.15 1.55
C HIS A 168 -4.82 -15.23 1.45
N GLU A 169 -5.53 -14.52 2.32
CA GLU A 169 -6.99 -14.53 2.34
C GLU A 169 -7.59 -13.90 1.07
N LEU A 170 -6.99 -12.80 0.59
CA LEU A 170 -7.41 -12.15 -0.66
C LEU A 170 -7.19 -13.08 -1.85
N LEU A 171 -6.06 -13.79 -1.92
CA LEU A 171 -5.78 -14.75 -2.98
C LEU A 171 -6.74 -15.95 -2.94
N ALA A 172 -7.00 -16.50 -1.76
CA ALA A 172 -7.97 -17.59 -1.58
C ALA A 172 -9.38 -17.19 -2.03
N ARG A 173 -9.72 -15.89 -1.96
CA ARG A 173 -10.98 -15.31 -2.44
C ARG A 173 -10.95 -14.87 -3.90
N GLY A 174 -9.87 -15.18 -4.63
CA GLY A 174 -9.70 -14.82 -6.03
C GLY A 174 -9.48 -13.33 -6.25
N SER A 175 -8.86 -12.63 -5.30
CA SER A 175 -8.44 -11.22 -5.39
C SER A 175 -6.93 -11.09 -5.12
N GLY A 176 -6.43 -9.88 -4.92
CA GLY A 176 -5.04 -9.61 -4.57
C GLY A 176 -4.91 -8.42 -3.61
N THR A 177 -3.69 -8.17 -3.15
CA THR A 177 -3.36 -6.95 -2.40
C THR A 177 -3.06 -5.82 -3.38
N TYR A 178 -3.74 -4.69 -3.23
CA TYR A 178 -3.63 -3.53 -4.12
C TYR A 178 -3.27 -2.29 -3.31
N PHE A 179 -2.33 -1.50 -3.79
CA PHE A 179 -1.80 -0.36 -3.06
C PHE A 179 -1.85 0.94 -3.88
N TYR A 180 -2.17 2.04 -3.20
CA TYR A 180 -2.04 3.40 -3.70
C TYR A 180 -0.79 4.03 -3.09
N LEU A 181 0.23 4.35 -3.88
CA LEU A 181 1.52 4.83 -3.37
C LEU A 181 1.57 6.36 -3.40
N PRO A 182 1.55 7.05 -2.25
CA PRO A 182 1.44 8.50 -2.22
C PRO A 182 2.79 9.20 -2.36
N LYS A 183 2.72 10.44 -2.88
CA LYS A 183 3.77 11.47 -2.73
C LYS A 183 5.17 11.01 -3.15
N LEU A 184 5.26 10.21 -4.23
CA LEU A 184 6.53 9.85 -4.82
C LEU A 184 7.09 11.05 -5.60
N GLU A 185 8.35 11.40 -5.36
CA GLU A 185 9.02 12.52 -6.02
C GLU A 185 10.06 12.06 -7.05
N HIS A 186 10.44 10.78 -7.01
CA HIS A 186 11.45 10.22 -7.90
C HIS A 186 11.17 8.78 -8.32
N HIS A 187 11.57 8.39 -9.54
CA HIS A 187 11.43 7.00 -10.01
C HIS A 187 12.18 5.97 -9.15
N LEU A 188 13.17 6.42 -8.35
CA LEU A 188 13.93 5.56 -7.46
C LEU A 188 13.13 5.17 -6.22
N GLU A 189 12.17 6.00 -5.82
CA GLU A 189 11.22 5.66 -4.77
C GLU A 189 10.19 4.64 -5.27
N ALA A 190 9.81 4.72 -6.55
CA ALA A 190 9.03 3.66 -7.20
C ALA A 190 9.83 2.34 -7.28
N LYS A 191 11.14 2.43 -7.57
CA LYS A 191 12.03 1.26 -7.49
C LYS A 191 12.11 0.70 -6.06
N LEU A 192 12.21 1.56 -5.04
CA LEU A 192 12.22 1.13 -3.64
C LEU A 192 10.94 0.36 -3.29
N TRP A 193 9.77 0.86 -3.69
CA TRP A 193 8.52 0.11 -3.53
C TRP A 193 8.53 -1.24 -4.25
N ASN A 194 9.06 -1.30 -5.47
CA ASN A 194 9.21 -2.57 -6.19
C ASN A 194 10.10 -3.56 -5.43
N ASP A 195 11.24 -3.10 -4.89
CA ASP A 195 12.13 -3.95 -4.09
C ASP A 195 11.41 -4.48 -2.83
N VAL A 196 10.60 -3.64 -2.17
CA VAL A 196 9.75 -4.04 -1.03
C VAL A 196 8.71 -5.09 -1.43
N PHE A 197 8.02 -4.92 -2.56
CA PHE A 197 7.03 -5.89 -3.04
C PHE A 197 7.65 -7.25 -3.35
N VAL A 198 8.79 -7.26 -4.06
CA VAL A 198 9.53 -8.49 -4.36
C VAL A 198 9.97 -9.18 -3.06
N ALA A 199 10.50 -8.43 -2.10
CA ALA A 199 10.89 -8.99 -0.81
C ALA A 199 9.70 -9.60 -0.06
N ALA A 200 8.55 -8.91 -0.02
CA ALA A 200 7.34 -9.41 0.64
C ALA A 200 6.82 -10.71 0.01
N GLN A 201 6.85 -10.81 -1.32
CA GLN A 201 6.46 -12.02 -2.05
C GLN A 201 7.38 -13.22 -1.77
N LEU A 202 8.68 -12.98 -1.57
CA LEU A 202 9.66 -14.02 -1.24
C LEU A 202 9.54 -14.53 0.19
N ILE A 203 9.18 -13.67 1.13
CA ILE A 203 9.11 -13.99 2.57
C ILE A 203 7.83 -14.80 2.92
N GLN A 204 6.77 -14.75 2.10
CA GLN A 204 5.58 -15.58 2.30
C GLN A 204 5.66 -16.89 1.49
N PRO A 205 6.06 -18.04 2.10
CA PRO A 205 6.30 -19.29 1.37
C PRO A 205 5.06 -19.87 0.66
N ALA A 206 3.83 -19.47 1.04
CA ALA A 206 2.60 -19.91 0.38
C ALA A 206 2.39 -19.28 -1.02
N MET A 207 3.09 -18.21 -1.37
CA MET A 207 2.99 -17.52 -2.67
C MET A 207 3.88 -18.12 -3.75
N VAL A 208 4.98 -18.76 -3.35
CA VAL A 208 5.99 -19.31 -4.29
C VAL A 208 5.39 -20.42 -5.15
N THR A 209 4.44 -21.20 -4.63
CA THR A 209 3.86 -22.36 -5.32
C THR A 209 2.96 -21.99 -6.51
N VAL A 210 2.38 -20.78 -6.54
CA VAL A 210 1.45 -20.37 -7.61
C VAL A 210 2.18 -19.84 -8.85
N PHE A 211 3.36 -19.23 -8.68
CA PHE A 211 4.08 -18.60 -9.78
C PHE A 211 4.99 -19.55 -10.58
N TYR A 212 5.48 -20.65 -10.00
CA TYR A 212 6.26 -21.65 -10.75
C TYR A 212 5.42 -22.51 -11.72
N SER A 213 4.08 -22.39 -11.70
CA SER A 213 3.20 -23.09 -12.65
C SER A 213 3.06 -22.38 -14.01
N TRP A 214 3.44 -21.11 -14.11
CA TRP A 214 3.43 -20.37 -15.38
C TRP A 214 4.78 -20.55 -16.07
N LYS A 215 4.94 -21.68 -16.77
CA LYS A 215 6.02 -21.84 -17.76
C LYS A 215 5.89 -20.74 -18.80
N ILE A 216 6.94 -19.94 -18.93
CA ILE A 216 7.22 -19.15 -20.12
C ILE A 216 7.28 -20.13 -21.29
N VAL A 217 6.37 -19.99 -22.25
CA VAL A 217 6.50 -20.52 -23.61
C VAL A 217 7.14 -19.44 -24.45
#